data_AF-A0A4P9Z381-F1
#
_entry.id   AF-A0A4P9Z381-F1
#
_cell.length_a   1.000
_cell.length_b   1.000
_cell.length_c   1.000
_cell.angle_alpha   90.00
_cell.angle_beta   90.00
_cell.angle_gamma   90.00
#
_symmetry.space_group_name_H-M   'P 1'
#
loop_
_entity.id
_entity.type
_entity.pdbx_description
1 polymer ?
#
loop_
_entity_poly.entity_id
_entity_poly.type
_entity_poly.pdbx_seq_one_letter_code
_entity_poly.pdbx_strand_id
1 'polypeptide(L)'
;MEPFCTHPDVFAVQPVRNPDDADIFDQAVSHLKYQTPVNGGATRQASVRAGLEALASEAPDIVLIHDAARAFVTDKVISRAIDAALITGAAIPVVPVTDTIKVVDATGAIQATPDRANLRIAQTPQAFRFDTILEAHRRAAREGRDDFTDDAAIAEWAGLTVATFEGDAANMKLTTPEDFAREEARLGAMLGDIRTGTGYDVHALTDGDHLMLIAHLEVTMICEAPKIGPLRDEMRAKIAEITGLPQSRVAVKATTSERLGFTGRQEGIAATAAATIRLPTIRALSRSLLDLCRMRKLTIATAESCTGGLVAAALTEIPGSSDVVDRGFITYSNEAKHAMLGVETSTLETFGAVSKETATAMAFGALEHADVDLAVSITGIAGPGGATPGKPVGLVYLAVAARDGRIAHKECRFGACSKR
;
A
#
# COMPACT_ATOMS: atom_id res chain seq x y z
N MET A 1 7.15 17.98 -9.86
CA MET A 1 8.30 18.80 -9.40
C MET A 1 9.44 17.95 -8.88
N GLU A 2 9.19 16.99 -7.99
CA GLU A 2 10.21 16.13 -7.38
C GLU A 2 11.28 15.55 -8.34
N PRO A 3 10.93 15.02 -9.54
CA PRO A 3 11.95 14.56 -10.49
C PRO A 3 12.95 15.66 -10.89
N PHE A 4 12.49 16.90 -11.09
CA PHE A 4 13.38 18.02 -11.39
C PHE A 4 14.23 18.43 -10.18
N CYS A 5 13.64 18.47 -8.97
CA CYS A 5 14.37 18.87 -7.76
C CYS A 5 15.45 17.87 -7.33
N THR A 6 15.39 16.64 -7.82
CA THR A 6 16.30 15.55 -7.46
C THR A 6 17.24 15.14 -8.60
N HIS A 7 17.00 15.61 -9.82
CA HIS A 7 17.83 15.29 -10.99
C HIS A 7 19.24 15.92 -10.85
N PRO A 8 20.32 15.15 -11.07
CA PRO A 8 21.70 15.61 -10.82
C PRO A 8 22.13 16.81 -11.68
N ASP A 9 21.61 16.90 -12.92
CA ASP A 9 21.96 17.99 -13.85
C ASP A 9 21.02 19.20 -13.77
N VAL A 10 20.05 19.20 -12.85
CA VAL A 10 19.13 20.34 -12.62
C VAL A 10 19.55 21.02 -11.34
N PHE A 11 20.15 22.21 -11.46
CA PHE A 11 20.64 22.95 -10.29
C PHE A 11 19.60 23.90 -9.68
N ALA A 12 18.58 24.29 -10.45
CA ALA A 12 17.53 25.20 -10.02
C ALA A 12 16.17 24.81 -10.59
N VAL A 13 15.14 24.93 -9.76
CA VAL A 13 13.73 24.75 -10.14
C VAL A 13 12.99 26.00 -9.74
N GLN A 14 12.43 26.74 -10.71
CA GLN A 14 11.67 27.97 -10.47
C GLN A 14 10.18 27.71 -10.65
N PRO A 15 9.41 27.60 -9.55
CA PRO A 15 7.98 27.44 -9.65
C PRO A 15 7.31 28.77 -10.02
N VAL A 16 6.29 28.69 -10.86
CA VAL A 16 5.37 29.78 -11.15
C VAL A 16 3.98 29.35 -10.74
N ARG A 17 3.34 30.11 -9.86
CA ARG A 17 2.03 29.75 -9.28
C ARG A 17 1.04 30.89 -9.37
N ASN A 18 -0.25 30.57 -9.30
CA ASN A 18 -1.27 31.56 -9.00
C ASN A 18 -1.08 32.03 -7.54
N PRO A 19 -1.08 33.34 -7.26
CA PRO A 19 -1.05 33.86 -5.89
C PRO A 19 -2.09 33.22 -4.95
N ASP A 20 -3.28 32.91 -5.46
CA ASP A 20 -4.39 32.35 -4.68
C ASP A 20 -4.13 30.90 -4.24
N ASP A 21 -3.21 30.19 -4.91
CA ASP A 21 -2.86 28.81 -4.62
C ASP A 21 -1.63 28.69 -3.71
N ALA A 22 -1.19 29.79 -3.10
CA ALA A 22 0.06 29.84 -2.33
C ALA A 22 0.12 28.80 -1.20
N ASP A 23 -0.92 28.75 -0.38
CA ASP A 23 -0.98 27.85 0.78
C ASP A 23 -0.96 26.38 0.36
N ILE A 24 -1.73 26.02 -0.67
CA ILE A 24 -1.81 24.63 -1.18
C ILE A 24 -0.47 24.23 -1.79
N PHE A 25 0.15 25.13 -2.56
CA PHE A 25 1.46 24.89 -3.14
C PHE A 25 2.51 24.66 -2.06
N ASP A 26 2.63 25.56 -1.07
CA ASP A 26 3.66 25.50 -0.04
C ASP A 26 3.52 24.23 0.82
N GLN A 27 2.29 23.78 1.08
CA GLN A 27 2.05 22.49 1.74
C GLN A 27 2.53 21.31 0.88
N ALA A 28 2.15 21.28 -0.40
CA ALA A 28 2.42 20.17 -1.31
C ALA A 28 3.91 19.93 -1.56
N VAL A 29 4.72 21.00 -1.60
CA VAL A 29 6.16 20.92 -1.95
C VAL A 29 7.10 21.23 -0.79
N SER A 30 6.60 21.35 0.44
CA SER A 30 7.37 21.70 1.65
C SER A 30 8.66 20.87 1.90
N HIS A 31 8.74 19.66 1.35
CA HIS A 31 9.88 18.74 1.47
C HIS A 31 10.92 18.90 0.35
N LEU A 32 10.62 19.66 -0.70
CA LEU A 32 11.48 19.85 -1.88
C LEU A 32 12.34 21.10 -1.74
N LYS A 33 13.49 21.09 -2.43
CA LYS A 33 14.34 22.28 -2.61
C LYS A 33 14.07 22.90 -3.97
N TYR A 34 13.72 24.17 -3.99
CA TYR A 34 13.39 24.94 -5.19
C TYR A 34 13.62 26.44 -4.93
N GLN A 35 13.64 27.24 -6.00
CA GLN A 35 13.77 28.70 -5.94
C GLN A 35 12.48 29.35 -5.45
N THR A 36 12.57 30.53 -4.84
CA THR A 36 11.39 31.27 -4.36
C THR A 36 10.31 31.37 -5.45
N PRO A 37 9.10 30.83 -5.25
CA PRO A 37 8.05 30.85 -6.26
C PRO A 37 7.71 32.27 -6.70
N VAL A 38 7.42 32.43 -8.00
CA VAL A 38 6.93 33.71 -8.54
C VAL A 38 5.47 33.60 -8.96
N ASN A 39 4.81 34.76 -8.99
CA ASN A 39 3.41 34.85 -9.40
C ASN A 39 3.29 34.75 -10.92
N GLY A 40 2.36 33.91 -11.37
CA GLY A 40 2.01 33.77 -12.78
C GLY A 40 1.26 34.99 -13.32
N GLY A 41 1.16 35.05 -14.66
CA GLY A 41 0.35 36.04 -15.37
C GLY A 41 -0.99 35.46 -15.85
N ALA A 42 -1.79 36.29 -16.54
CA ALA A 42 -3.12 35.90 -17.02
C ALA A 42 -3.11 34.77 -18.08
N THR A 43 -1.98 34.54 -18.75
CA THR A 43 -1.80 33.48 -19.74
C THR A 43 -0.66 32.55 -19.34
N ARG A 44 -0.63 31.34 -19.92
CA ARG A 44 0.50 30.40 -19.77
C ARG A 44 1.81 31.09 -20.19
N GLN A 45 1.81 31.77 -21.33
CA GLN A 45 2.98 32.48 -21.84
C GLN A 45 3.47 33.57 -20.88
N ALA A 46 2.57 34.37 -20.32
CA ALA A 46 2.94 35.40 -19.34
C ALA A 46 3.54 34.79 -18.06
N SER A 47 3.01 33.65 -17.63
CA SER A 47 3.52 32.89 -16.48
C SER A 47 4.91 32.32 -16.76
N VAL A 48 5.13 31.70 -17.92
CA VAL A 48 6.46 31.21 -18.30
C VAL A 48 7.48 32.34 -18.33
N ARG A 49 7.15 33.49 -18.94
CA ARG A 49 8.03 34.66 -18.94
C ARG A 49 8.39 35.10 -17.52
N ALA A 50 7.45 35.15 -16.58
CA ALA A 50 7.74 35.50 -15.18
C ALA A 50 8.74 34.53 -14.53
N GLY A 51 8.61 33.23 -14.79
CA GLY A 51 9.58 32.22 -14.34
C GLY A 51 10.96 32.38 -14.98
N LEU A 52 11.02 32.64 -16.29
CA LEU A 52 12.29 32.90 -16.98
C LEU A 52 12.98 34.16 -16.47
N GLU A 53 12.23 35.23 -16.21
CA GLU A 53 12.77 36.48 -15.65
C GLU A 53 13.33 36.27 -14.24
N ALA A 54 12.69 35.44 -13.42
CA ALA A 54 13.20 35.10 -12.08
C ALA A 54 14.54 34.35 -12.13
N LEU A 55 14.73 33.51 -13.14
CA LEU A 55 15.99 32.79 -13.40
C LEU A 55 17.06 33.65 -14.10
N ALA A 56 16.74 34.88 -14.54
CA ALA A 56 17.67 35.70 -15.33
C ALA A 56 18.96 36.05 -14.57
N SER A 57 18.90 36.12 -13.24
CA SER A 57 20.08 36.35 -12.40
C SER A 57 21.00 35.14 -12.28
N GLU A 58 20.45 33.92 -12.39
CA GLU A 58 21.24 32.68 -12.38
C GLU A 58 21.83 32.37 -13.76
N ALA A 59 21.15 32.82 -14.82
CA ALA A 59 21.57 32.68 -16.21
C ALA A 59 22.01 31.24 -16.57
N PRO A 60 21.13 30.24 -16.42
CA PRO A 60 21.45 28.86 -16.80
C PRO A 60 21.78 28.76 -18.29
N ASP A 61 22.59 27.78 -18.69
CA ASP A 61 22.84 27.52 -20.12
C ASP A 61 21.58 27.05 -20.84
N ILE A 62 20.77 26.24 -20.17
CA ILE A 62 19.56 25.60 -20.69
C ILE A 62 18.46 25.72 -19.65
N VAL A 63 17.23 25.95 -20.11
CA VAL A 63 16.03 25.90 -19.29
C VAL A 63 15.06 24.85 -19.81
N LEU A 64 14.44 24.12 -18.89
CA LEU A 64 13.38 23.17 -19.17
C LEU A 64 12.06 23.78 -18.72
N ILE A 65 11.16 24.05 -19.67
CA ILE A 65 9.83 24.58 -19.40
C ILE A 65 8.85 23.41 -19.36
N HIS A 66 8.27 23.15 -18.19
CA HIS A 66 7.44 21.98 -17.95
C HIS A 66 6.07 22.35 -17.39
N ASP A 67 5.03 21.65 -17.87
CA ASP A 67 3.66 21.87 -17.40
C ASP A 67 3.46 21.05 -16.12
N ALA A 68 3.07 21.70 -15.01
CA ALA A 68 2.81 21.00 -13.74
C ALA A 68 1.71 19.92 -13.86
N ALA A 69 0.80 20.05 -14.84
CA ALA A 69 -0.21 19.06 -15.18
C ALA A 69 0.36 17.75 -15.78
N ARG A 70 1.66 17.67 -16.05
CA ARG A 70 2.34 16.42 -16.45
C ARG A 70 3.07 15.81 -15.25
N ALA A 71 2.28 15.30 -14.30
CA ALA A 71 2.78 14.89 -12.98
C ALA A 71 3.80 13.73 -13.00
N PHE A 72 3.89 12.96 -14.09
CA PHE A 72 4.65 11.70 -14.16
C PHE A 72 5.88 11.76 -15.10
N VAL A 73 6.44 12.95 -15.32
CA VAL A 73 7.73 13.06 -16.00
C VAL A 73 8.80 12.24 -15.26
N THR A 74 9.64 11.55 -16.03
CA THR A 74 10.70 10.69 -15.48
C THR A 74 12.08 11.32 -15.68
N ASP A 75 13.04 10.93 -14.86
CA ASP A 75 14.44 11.37 -14.98
C ASP A 75 14.98 11.15 -16.40
N LYS A 76 14.62 10.03 -17.03
CA LYS A 76 15.03 9.70 -18.40
C LYS A 76 14.55 10.73 -19.42
N VAL A 77 13.32 11.25 -19.27
CA VAL A 77 12.79 12.28 -20.17
C VAL A 77 13.50 13.61 -19.91
N ILE A 78 13.81 13.93 -18.65
CA ILE A 78 14.56 15.13 -18.26
C ILE A 78 15.98 15.10 -18.86
N SER A 79 16.72 14.01 -18.69
CA SER A 79 18.08 13.89 -19.25
C SER A 79 18.07 14.01 -20.77
N ARG A 80 17.13 13.35 -21.47
CA ARG A 80 17.00 13.49 -22.94
C ARG A 80 16.71 14.92 -23.38
N ALA A 81 15.92 15.66 -22.60
CA ALA A 81 15.62 17.06 -22.89
C ALA A 81 16.87 17.95 -22.79
N ILE A 82 17.68 17.74 -21.74
CA ILE A 82 18.96 18.43 -21.53
C ILE A 82 19.91 18.10 -22.68
N ASP A 83 20.12 16.81 -22.98
CA ASP A 83 21.02 16.35 -24.05
C ASP A 83 20.62 16.91 -25.42
N ALA A 84 19.31 16.89 -25.74
CA ALA A 84 18.82 17.41 -26.99
C ALA A 84 19.07 18.92 -27.12
N ALA A 85 18.75 19.71 -26.08
CA ALA A 85 18.97 21.16 -26.10
C ALA A 85 20.45 21.54 -26.11
N LEU A 86 21.34 20.74 -25.50
CA LEU A 86 22.79 20.95 -25.59
C LEU A 86 23.28 20.87 -27.04
N ILE A 87 22.70 19.96 -27.84
CA ILE A 87 23.07 19.70 -29.24
C ILE A 87 22.39 20.69 -30.19
N THR A 88 21.08 20.91 -30.03
CA THR A 88 20.26 21.61 -31.04
C THR A 88 19.89 23.04 -30.66
N GLY A 89 20.09 23.43 -29.41
CA GLY A 89 19.71 24.73 -28.87
C GLY A 89 18.22 24.85 -28.48
N ALA A 90 17.33 24.13 -29.15
CA ALA A 90 15.92 24.03 -28.81
C ALA A 90 15.38 22.64 -29.17
N ALA A 91 14.67 22.00 -28.24
CA ALA A 91 14.13 20.66 -28.46
C ALA A 91 12.87 20.37 -27.62
N ILE A 92 11.94 19.59 -28.17
CA ILE A 92 10.74 19.14 -27.46
C ILE A 92 10.53 17.63 -27.52
N PRO A 93 9.97 17.01 -26.46
CA PRO A 93 9.60 15.61 -26.48
C PRO A 93 8.35 15.43 -27.32
N VAL A 94 8.36 14.40 -28.16
CA VAL A 94 7.21 14.01 -28.97
C VAL A 94 6.89 12.53 -28.84
N VAL A 95 5.61 12.20 -28.92
CA VAL A 95 5.13 10.82 -29.05
C VAL A 95 4.34 10.64 -30.36
N PRO A 96 4.37 9.45 -30.98
CA PRO A 96 3.62 9.20 -32.21
C PRO A 96 2.11 9.29 -31.95
N VAL A 97 1.37 9.75 -32.96
CA VAL A 97 -0.09 9.71 -32.94
C VAL A 97 -0.56 8.29 -33.28
N THR A 98 -1.32 7.67 -32.37
CA THR A 98 -1.87 6.32 -32.53
C THR A 98 -3.19 6.31 -33.29
N ASP A 99 -4.04 7.29 -33.01
CA ASP A 99 -5.37 7.39 -33.59
C ASP A 99 -5.37 8.12 -34.93
N THR A 100 -6.46 7.96 -35.69
CA THR A 100 -6.62 8.72 -36.94
C THR A 100 -7.07 10.14 -36.62
N ILE A 101 -6.29 11.14 -37.02
CA ILE A 101 -6.64 12.55 -36.83
C ILE A 101 -7.52 13.04 -37.98
N LYS A 102 -8.57 13.78 -37.63
CA LYS A 102 -9.45 14.48 -38.58
C LYS A 102 -9.34 15.97 -38.32
N VAL A 103 -9.12 16.75 -39.37
CA VAL A 103 -9.33 18.20 -39.34
C VAL A 103 -10.82 18.42 -39.58
N VAL A 104 -11.48 19.15 -38.69
CA VAL A 104 -12.92 19.45 -38.77
C VAL A 104 -13.12 20.96 -38.83
N ASP A 105 -14.15 21.39 -39.54
CA ASP A 105 -14.56 22.79 -39.58
C ASP A 105 -15.46 23.17 -38.39
N ALA A 106 -15.87 24.44 -38.33
CA ALA A 106 -16.75 24.96 -37.30
C ALA A 106 -18.16 24.32 -37.27
N THR A 107 -18.58 23.62 -38.34
CA THR A 107 -19.85 22.89 -38.41
C THR A 107 -19.70 21.43 -37.98
N GLY A 108 -18.47 20.96 -37.74
CA GLY A 108 -18.15 19.58 -37.40
C GLY A 108 -17.94 18.67 -38.62
N ALA A 109 -17.92 19.22 -39.84
CA ALA A 109 -17.66 18.44 -41.04
C ALA A 109 -16.15 18.16 -41.20
N ILE A 110 -15.82 16.95 -41.63
CA ILE A 110 -14.42 16.53 -41.87
C ILE A 110 -13.87 17.28 -43.09
N GLN A 111 -12.81 18.06 -42.91
CA GLN A 111 -12.09 18.75 -43.98
C GLN A 111 -10.91 17.92 -44.52
N ALA A 112 -10.16 17.27 -43.63
CA ALA A 112 -8.97 16.50 -44.02
C ALA A 112 -8.68 15.36 -43.04
N THR A 113 -7.94 14.37 -43.52
CA THR A 113 -7.34 13.30 -42.71
C THR A 113 -5.84 13.30 -42.97
N PRO A 114 -5.04 14.02 -42.17
CA PRO A 114 -3.61 14.08 -42.38
C PRO A 114 -2.95 12.70 -42.17
N ASP A 115 -1.81 12.47 -42.83
CA ASP A 115 -1.03 11.25 -42.60
C ASP A 115 -0.42 11.27 -41.20
N ARG A 116 -0.92 10.39 -40.33
CA ARG A 116 -0.46 10.27 -38.94
C ARG A 116 1.03 9.94 -38.81
N ALA A 117 1.67 9.37 -39.85
CA ALA A 117 3.10 9.06 -39.83
C ALA A 117 3.97 10.31 -39.61
N ASN A 118 3.49 11.47 -40.07
CA ASN A 118 4.16 12.77 -39.93
C ASN A 118 3.61 13.60 -38.76
N LEU A 119 2.64 13.08 -38.01
CA LEU A 119 2.06 13.77 -36.86
C LEU A 119 2.68 13.28 -35.56
N ARG A 120 2.84 14.22 -34.64
CA ARG A 120 3.43 14.00 -33.33
C ARG A 120 2.62 14.76 -32.28
N ILE A 121 2.47 14.17 -31.10
CA ILE A 121 1.90 14.86 -29.94
C ILE A 121 3.06 15.49 -29.20
N ALA A 122 3.10 16.82 -29.16
CA ALA A 122 4.09 17.56 -28.40
C ALA A 122 3.86 17.39 -26.88
N GLN A 123 4.95 17.21 -26.16
CA GLN A 123 4.97 17.11 -24.70
C GLN A 123 5.89 18.18 -24.10
N THR A 124 5.94 18.23 -22.77
CA THR A 124 6.94 19.00 -22.02
C THR A 124 7.68 18.03 -21.09
N PRO A 125 8.93 18.27 -20.65
CA PRO A 125 9.66 19.54 -20.67
C PRO A 125 10.13 19.95 -22.07
N GLN A 126 9.86 21.18 -22.47
CA GLN A 126 10.46 21.79 -23.66
C GLN A 126 11.77 22.44 -23.24
N ALA A 127 12.86 22.11 -23.91
CA ALA A 127 14.20 22.50 -23.51
C ALA A 127 14.83 23.48 -24.50
N PHE A 128 15.39 24.57 -24.00
CA PHE A 128 15.93 25.66 -24.82
C PHE A 128 17.19 26.26 -24.20
N ARG A 129 18.04 26.84 -25.04
CA ARG A 129 19.06 27.80 -24.61
C ARG A 129 18.38 28.99 -23.94
N PHE A 130 18.74 29.24 -22.69
CA PHE A 130 18.01 30.15 -21.81
C PHE A 130 17.93 31.57 -22.34
N ASP A 131 19.05 32.11 -22.81
CA ASP A 131 19.17 33.46 -23.37
C ASP A 131 18.23 33.67 -24.57
N THR A 132 18.21 32.70 -25.49
CA THR A 132 17.40 32.75 -26.71
C THR A 132 15.90 32.68 -26.41
N ILE A 133 15.47 31.79 -25.52
CA ILE A 133 14.05 31.62 -25.22
C ILE A 133 13.52 32.77 -24.34
N LEU A 134 14.33 33.28 -23.42
CA LEU A 134 13.97 34.46 -22.63
C LEU A 134 13.79 35.68 -23.53
N GLU A 135 14.70 35.91 -24.49
CA GLU A 135 14.55 37.01 -25.45
C GLU A 135 13.34 36.82 -26.36
N ALA A 136 13.04 35.60 -26.80
CA ALA A 136 11.82 35.32 -27.57
C ALA A 136 10.55 35.69 -26.79
N HIS A 137 10.47 35.31 -25.51
CA HIS A 137 9.37 35.68 -24.62
C HIS A 137 9.28 37.20 -24.37
N ARG A 138 10.42 37.87 -24.14
CA ARG A 138 10.48 39.34 -23.99
C ARG A 138 10.05 40.06 -25.25
N ARG A 139 10.46 39.58 -26.43
CA ARG A 139 10.06 40.12 -27.72
C ARG A 139 8.56 39.93 -27.96
N ALA A 140 8.02 38.75 -27.74
CA ALA A 140 6.58 38.49 -27.86
C ALA A 140 5.76 39.43 -26.97
N ALA A 141 6.21 39.65 -25.72
CA ALA A 141 5.57 40.59 -24.80
C ALA A 141 5.64 42.05 -25.28
N ARG A 142 6.78 42.51 -25.82
CA ARG A 142 6.92 43.86 -26.39
C ARG A 142 6.02 44.07 -27.62
N GLU A 143 5.83 43.03 -28.43
CA GLU A 143 4.98 43.04 -29.61
C GLU A 143 3.49 42.75 -29.29
N GLY A 144 3.14 42.54 -28.02
CA GLY A 144 1.77 42.28 -27.59
C GLY A 144 1.19 40.95 -28.08
N ARG A 145 2.04 39.96 -28.38
CA ARG A 145 1.66 38.62 -28.82
C ARG A 145 1.51 37.69 -27.62
N ASP A 146 0.33 37.11 -27.42
CA ASP A 146 0.01 36.17 -26.35
C ASP A 146 -0.76 34.93 -26.82
N ASP A 147 -0.81 34.71 -28.13
CA ASP A 147 -1.60 33.69 -28.84
C ASP A 147 -0.88 32.34 -29.01
N PHE A 148 0.35 32.22 -28.50
CA PHE A 148 1.13 31.00 -28.65
C PHE A 148 0.68 29.90 -27.68
N THR A 149 0.50 28.70 -28.22
CA THR A 149 -0.03 27.55 -27.47
C THR A 149 1.04 26.86 -26.61
N ASP A 150 2.32 26.94 -27.01
CA ASP A 150 3.46 26.42 -26.28
C ASP A 150 4.75 27.25 -26.53
N ASP A 151 5.86 26.88 -25.88
CA ASP A 151 7.12 27.62 -25.97
C ASP A 151 7.88 27.30 -27.27
N ALA A 152 7.63 26.14 -27.87
CA ALA A 152 8.13 25.81 -29.20
C ALA A 152 7.57 26.78 -30.25
N ALA A 153 6.27 27.08 -30.22
CA ALA A 153 5.67 28.04 -31.16
C ALA A 153 6.27 29.45 -31.02
N ILE A 154 6.59 29.87 -29.79
CA ILE A 154 7.29 31.15 -29.53
C ILE A 154 8.71 31.11 -30.10
N ALA A 155 9.43 30.00 -29.89
CA ALA A 155 10.77 29.80 -30.39
C ALA A 155 10.82 29.82 -31.93
N GLU A 156 9.91 29.10 -32.59
CA GLU A 156 9.75 29.07 -34.05
C GLU A 156 9.46 30.46 -34.60
N TRP A 157 8.54 31.20 -33.98
CA TRP A 157 8.22 32.58 -34.37
C TRP A 157 9.43 33.53 -34.21
N ALA A 158 10.26 33.30 -33.20
CA ALA A 158 11.51 34.03 -33.01
C ALA A 158 12.63 33.62 -33.99
N GLY A 159 12.39 32.63 -34.85
CA GLY A 159 13.33 32.14 -35.85
C GLY A 159 14.24 31.01 -35.37
N LEU A 160 13.96 30.42 -34.20
CA LEU A 160 14.70 29.26 -33.69
C LEU A 160 14.20 27.98 -34.37
N THR A 161 15.13 27.08 -34.71
CA THR A 161 14.78 25.73 -35.16
C THR A 161 14.56 24.85 -33.95
N VAL A 162 13.36 24.28 -33.82
CA VAL A 162 13.01 23.39 -32.70
C VAL A 162 13.14 21.94 -33.14
N ALA A 163 14.08 21.21 -32.54
CA ALA A 163 14.24 19.78 -32.77
C ALA A 163 13.21 18.97 -31.97
N THR A 164 13.10 17.68 -32.28
CA THR A 164 12.28 16.75 -31.51
C THR A 164 13.11 15.59 -30.98
N PHE A 165 12.71 15.06 -29.83
CA PHE A 165 13.27 13.83 -29.26
C PHE A 165 12.16 12.92 -28.72
N GLU A 166 12.49 11.65 -28.43
CA GLU A 166 11.51 10.67 -27.98
C GLU A 166 10.94 11.04 -26.60
N GLY A 167 9.62 11.27 -26.55
CA GLY A 167 8.87 11.54 -25.33
C GLY A 167 8.55 10.27 -24.52
N ASP A 168 7.51 10.33 -23.70
CA ASP A 168 7.02 9.19 -22.92
C ASP A 168 5.48 9.24 -22.87
N ALA A 169 4.82 8.15 -23.26
CA ALA A 169 3.36 8.07 -23.24
C ALA A 169 2.79 8.25 -21.82
N ALA A 170 3.53 7.84 -20.79
CA ALA A 170 3.14 8.04 -19.39
C ALA A 170 3.24 9.50 -18.94
N ASN A 171 4.03 10.33 -19.63
CA ASN A 171 4.18 11.76 -19.38
C ASN A 171 3.03 12.57 -20.00
N MET A 172 1.80 12.07 -19.85
CA MET A 172 0.61 12.72 -20.38
C MET A 172 0.20 13.93 -19.55
N LYS A 173 -0.48 14.88 -20.19
CA LYS A 173 -1.03 16.05 -19.51
C LYS A 173 -2.38 15.68 -18.93
N LEU A 174 -2.58 15.90 -17.64
CA LEU A 174 -3.87 15.72 -16.97
C LEU A 174 -4.75 16.92 -17.32
N THR A 175 -5.85 16.67 -18.02
CA THR A 175 -6.72 17.73 -18.56
C THR A 175 -8.17 17.56 -18.17
N THR A 176 -8.67 16.33 -18.10
CA THR A 176 -10.08 16.05 -17.78
C THR A 176 -10.21 15.36 -16.41
N PRO A 177 -11.37 15.42 -15.75
CA PRO A 177 -11.62 14.67 -14.52
C PRO A 177 -11.33 13.17 -14.66
N GLU A 178 -11.59 12.60 -15.83
CA GLU A 178 -11.29 11.18 -16.13
C GLU A 178 -9.80 10.90 -16.17
N ASP A 179 -8.96 11.85 -16.61
CA ASP A 179 -7.50 11.72 -16.52
C ASP A 179 -7.06 11.57 -15.06
N PHE A 180 -7.60 12.39 -14.16
CA PHE A 180 -7.32 12.29 -12.72
C PHE A 180 -7.79 10.96 -12.15
N ALA A 181 -9.02 10.53 -12.44
CA ALA A 181 -9.55 9.26 -11.94
C ALA A 181 -8.74 8.05 -12.43
N ARG A 182 -8.29 8.05 -13.69
CA ARG A 182 -7.43 6.99 -14.25
C ARG A 182 -6.09 6.94 -13.52
N GLU A 183 -5.45 8.09 -13.32
CA GLU A 183 -4.13 8.13 -12.70
C GLU A 183 -4.18 7.91 -11.19
N GLU A 184 -5.24 8.35 -10.51
CA GLU A 184 -5.52 8.01 -9.12
C GLU A 184 -5.75 6.50 -8.96
N ALA A 185 -6.49 5.86 -9.86
CA ALA A 185 -6.65 4.40 -9.86
C ALA A 185 -5.31 3.69 -10.12
N ARG A 186 -4.47 4.21 -11.03
CA ARG A 186 -3.14 3.67 -11.30
C ARG A 186 -2.22 3.79 -10.06
N LEU A 187 -2.19 4.95 -9.42
CA LEU A 187 -1.43 5.18 -8.18
C LEU A 187 -1.98 4.37 -7.01
N GLY A 188 -3.31 4.28 -6.89
CA GLY A 188 -4.02 3.45 -5.92
C GLY A 188 -3.70 1.97 -6.07
N ALA A 189 -3.61 1.46 -7.30
CA ALA A 189 -3.17 0.09 -7.56
C ALA A 189 -1.70 -0.15 -7.15
N MET A 190 -0.85 0.89 -7.17
CA MET A 190 0.53 0.83 -6.70
C MET A 190 0.67 0.94 -5.18
N LEU A 191 -0.32 1.49 -4.48
CA LEU A 191 -0.33 1.63 -3.01
C LEU A 191 -0.57 0.31 -2.26
N GLY A 192 -0.82 -0.80 -2.98
CA GLY A 192 -1.21 -2.07 -2.37
C GLY A 192 -2.61 -2.01 -1.74
N ASP A 193 -3.09 -3.13 -1.22
CA ASP A 193 -4.44 -3.25 -0.64
C ASP A 193 -4.52 -2.49 0.70
N ILE A 194 -4.78 -1.18 0.63
CA ILE A 194 -5.05 -0.33 1.78
C ILE A 194 -6.56 -0.22 1.94
N ARG A 195 -7.09 -0.96 2.92
CA ARG A 195 -8.50 -0.92 3.30
C ARG A 195 -8.68 -0.13 4.58
N THR A 196 -9.56 0.85 4.53
CA THR A 196 -10.08 1.55 5.71
C THR A 196 -11.58 1.40 5.75
N GLY A 197 -12.10 0.89 6.87
CA GLY A 197 -13.52 0.77 7.15
C GLY A 197 -13.80 1.22 8.59
N THR A 198 -14.89 1.95 8.77
CA THR A 198 -15.43 2.29 10.08
C THR A 198 -16.73 1.53 10.28
N GLY A 199 -16.69 0.54 11.16
CA GLY A 199 -17.85 -0.18 11.66
C GLY A 199 -17.93 -0.01 13.17
N TYR A 200 -19.11 0.35 13.67
CA TYR A 200 -19.42 0.38 15.09
C TYR A 200 -20.40 -0.75 15.35
N ASP A 201 -19.97 -1.73 16.15
CA ASP A 201 -20.78 -2.87 16.50
C ASP A 201 -20.45 -3.32 17.93
N VAL A 202 -21.47 -3.65 18.70
CA VAL A 202 -21.35 -4.04 20.11
C VAL A 202 -22.04 -5.38 20.27
N HIS A 203 -21.25 -6.41 20.55
CA HIS A 203 -21.72 -7.75 20.84
C HIS A 203 -21.27 -8.18 22.23
N ALA A 204 -22.08 -9.04 22.86
CA ALA A 204 -21.67 -9.72 24.08
C ALA A 204 -20.47 -10.64 23.78
N LEU A 205 -19.52 -10.74 24.72
CA LEU A 205 -18.45 -11.73 24.63
C LEU A 205 -19.07 -13.13 24.57
N THR A 206 -18.76 -13.88 23.51
CA THR A 206 -19.06 -15.30 23.39
C THR A 206 -17.76 -16.10 23.31
N ASP A 207 -17.83 -17.42 23.46
CA ASP A 207 -16.71 -18.28 23.14
C ASP A 207 -16.31 -18.10 21.66
N GLY A 208 -15.06 -17.74 21.40
CA GLY A 208 -14.55 -17.46 20.05
C GLY A 208 -13.96 -18.70 19.35
N ASP A 209 -14.01 -18.72 18.02
CA ASP A 209 -13.46 -19.79 17.16
C ASP A 209 -12.15 -19.42 16.44
N HIS A 210 -11.72 -18.15 16.53
CA HIS A 210 -10.50 -17.58 15.94
C HIS A 210 -9.69 -16.75 16.95
N LEU A 211 -8.35 -16.73 16.80
CA LEU A 211 -7.48 -15.85 17.59
C LEU A 211 -7.39 -14.47 16.95
N MET A 212 -7.75 -13.42 17.66
CA MET A 212 -7.52 -12.02 17.25
C MET A 212 -6.61 -11.34 18.29
N LEU A 213 -5.55 -10.67 17.82
CA LEU A 213 -4.63 -9.96 18.70
C LEU A 213 -4.89 -8.45 18.63
N ILE A 214 -5.11 -7.82 19.78
CA ILE A 214 -5.24 -6.36 19.86
C ILE A 214 -3.83 -5.74 19.79
N ALA A 215 -3.59 -4.93 18.75
CA ALA A 215 -2.34 -4.20 18.57
C ALA A 215 -2.33 -2.86 19.32
N HIS A 216 -3.44 -2.13 19.29
CA HIS A 216 -3.57 -0.84 19.96
C HIS A 216 -5.04 -0.57 20.32
N LEU A 217 -5.25 0.12 21.45
CA LEU A 217 -6.54 0.66 21.85
C LEU A 217 -6.45 2.18 21.99
N GLU A 218 -7.44 2.87 21.48
CA GLU A 218 -7.59 4.31 21.64
C GLU A 218 -9.00 4.66 22.14
N VAL A 219 -9.08 5.61 23.06
CA VAL A 219 -10.34 6.29 23.39
C VAL A 219 -10.14 7.80 23.35
N THR A 220 -11.06 8.51 22.70
CA THR A 220 -11.13 9.97 22.68
C THR A 220 -12.36 10.42 23.46
N MET A 221 -12.12 11.15 24.55
CA MET A 221 -13.15 11.77 25.37
C MET A 221 -13.57 13.12 24.75
N ILE A 222 -14.87 13.38 24.65
CA ILE A 222 -15.43 14.62 24.14
C ILE A 222 -16.20 15.29 25.27
N CYS A 223 -15.60 16.31 25.89
CA CYS A 223 -16.17 17.03 27.03
C CYS A 223 -15.53 18.40 27.24
N GLU A 224 -16.32 19.38 27.70
CA GLU A 224 -15.82 20.68 28.15
C GLU A 224 -15.16 20.60 29.54
N ALA A 225 -15.69 19.74 30.42
CA ALA A 225 -15.16 19.44 31.74
C ALA A 225 -15.55 18.01 32.17
N PRO A 226 -14.75 17.32 33.01
CA PRO A 226 -13.46 17.74 33.55
C PRO A 226 -12.31 17.64 32.53
N LYS A 227 -11.17 18.28 32.81
CA LYS A 227 -9.96 18.12 31.99
C LYS A 227 -9.43 16.69 32.14
N ILE A 228 -9.27 15.99 31.01
CA ILE A 228 -8.78 14.61 30.99
C ILE A 228 -7.26 14.52 31.11
N GLY A 229 -6.52 15.55 30.71
CA GLY A 229 -5.05 15.57 30.75
C GLY A 229 -4.44 15.06 32.08
N PRO A 230 -4.90 15.53 33.25
CA PRO A 230 -4.43 15.05 34.56
C PRO A 230 -4.76 13.59 34.88
N LEU A 231 -5.84 13.03 34.32
CA LEU A 231 -6.32 11.67 34.60
C LEU A 231 -5.86 10.64 33.53
N ARG A 232 -5.23 11.13 32.46
CA ARG A 232 -4.95 10.35 31.26
C ARG A 232 -4.17 9.06 31.54
N ASP A 233 -3.10 9.14 32.34
CA ASP A 233 -2.26 7.97 32.58
C ASP A 233 -2.91 6.95 33.53
N GLU A 234 -3.72 7.40 34.48
CA GLU A 234 -4.53 6.53 35.34
C GLU A 234 -5.60 5.79 34.52
N MET A 235 -6.30 6.50 33.62
CA MET A 235 -7.24 5.90 32.67
C MET A 235 -6.56 4.86 31.78
N ARG A 236 -5.39 5.18 31.22
CA ARG A 236 -4.60 4.23 30.40
C ARG A 236 -4.22 2.98 31.19
N ALA A 237 -3.79 3.12 32.45
CA ALA A 237 -3.43 2.00 33.30
C ALA A 237 -4.64 1.10 33.60
N LYS A 238 -5.80 1.68 33.88
CA LYS A 238 -7.04 0.91 34.12
C LYS A 238 -7.53 0.17 32.88
N ILE A 239 -7.50 0.80 31.71
CA ILE A 239 -7.87 0.14 30.44
C ILE A 239 -6.88 -0.99 30.14
N ALA A 240 -5.58 -0.79 30.36
CA ALA A 240 -4.55 -1.81 30.20
C ALA A 240 -4.79 -3.03 31.11
N GLU A 241 -5.15 -2.79 32.38
CA GLU A 241 -5.51 -3.83 33.35
C GLU A 241 -6.73 -4.63 32.89
N ILE A 242 -7.83 -3.95 32.52
CA ILE A 242 -9.08 -4.58 32.08
C ILE A 242 -8.85 -5.47 30.83
N THR A 243 -7.99 -5.03 29.94
CA THR A 243 -7.78 -5.66 28.63
C THR A 243 -6.60 -6.63 28.59
N GLY A 244 -5.79 -6.68 29.65
CA GLY A 244 -4.56 -7.48 29.69
C GLY A 244 -3.46 -7.00 28.73
N LEU A 245 -3.52 -5.75 28.27
CA LEU A 245 -2.54 -5.17 27.35
C LEU A 245 -1.46 -4.36 28.08
N PRO A 246 -0.25 -4.25 27.53
CA PRO A 246 0.72 -3.26 27.99
C PRO A 246 0.15 -1.84 27.87
N GLN A 247 0.35 -0.99 28.89
CA GLN A 247 -0.10 0.41 28.88
C GLN A 247 0.47 1.22 27.69
N SER A 248 1.63 0.81 27.14
CA SER A 248 2.21 1.39 25.93
C SER A 248 1.34 1.20 24.67
N ARG A 249 0.35 0.29 24.70
CA ARG A 249 -0.60 0.03 23.61
C ARG A 249 -1.98 0.65 23.84
N VAL A 250 -2.12 1.48 24.87
CA VAL A 250 -3.38 2.15 25.21
C VAL A 250 -3.18 3.66 25.13
N ALA A 251 -4.01 4.33 24.32
CA ALA A 251 -4.07 5.77 24.20
C ALA A 251 -5.39 6.32 24.72
N VAL A 252 -5.30 7.44 25.46
CA VAL A 252 -6.46 8.22 25.92
C VAL A 252 -6.24 9.65 25.45
N LYS A 253 -7.17 10.15 24.64
CA LYS A 253 -7.18 11.52 24.11
C LYS A 253 -8.43 12.25 24.61
N ALA A 254 -8.41 13.57 24.51
CA ALA A 254 -9.57 14.37 24.83
C ALA A 254 -9.67 15.61 23.93
N THR A 255 -10.89 16.00 23.63
CA THR A 255 -11.23 17.22 22.89
C THR A 255 -12.49 17.86 23.46
N THR A 256 -12.63 19.16 23.22
CA THR A 256 -13.84 19.94 23.45
C THR A 256 -14.74 19.87 22.21
N SER A 257 -15.99 20.28 22.36
CA SER A 257 -16.90 20.50 21.22
C SER A 257 -17.10 21.99 20.95
N GLU A 258 -16.13 22.81 21.36
CA GLU A 258 -16.14 24.28 21.25
C GLU A 258 -17.44 24.92 21.75
N ARG A 259 -17.97 24.42 22.87
CA ARG A 259 -19.26 24.82 23.46
C ARG A 259 -20.49 24.58 22.57
N LEU A 260 -20.36 23.76 21.53
CA LEU A 260 -21.46 23.33 20.66
C LEU A 260 -22.03 21.97 21.10
N GLY A 261 -23.33 21.77 20.89
CA GLY A 261 -24.02 20.52 21.23
C GLY A 261 -24.18 20.29 22.74
N PHE A 262 -24.69 19.11 23.12
CA PHE A 262 -24.96 18.78 24.53
C PHE A 262 -23.67 18.66 25.36
N THR A 263 -22.58 18.15 24.77
CA THR A 263 -21.25 18.11 25.40
C THR A 263 -20.70 19.51 25.63
N GLY A 264 -20.95 20.43 24.69
CA GLY A 264 -20.55 21.84 24.78
C GLY A 264 -21.33 22.64 25.82
N ARG A 265 -22.61 22.28 26.03
CA ARG A 265 -23.46 22.82 27.10
C ARG A 265 -23.23 22.16 28.47
N GLN A 266 -22.26 21.25 28.58
CA GLN A 266 -21.95 20.51 29.82
C GLN A 266 -23.11 19.66 30.34
N GLU A 267 -24.02 19.24 29.46
CA GLU A 267 -25.15 18.35 29.80
C GLU A 267 -24.72 16.87 29.83
N GLY A 268 -23.54 16.55 29.29
CA GLY A 268 -22.99 15.20 29.27
C GLY A 268 -21.58 15.12 28.67
N ILE A 269 -21.04 13.91 28.67
CA ILE A 269 -19.74 13.57 28.09
C ILE A 269 -19.97 12.49 27.03
N ALA A 270 -19.25 12.55 25.92
CA ALA A 270 -19.19 11.47 24.94
C ALA A 270 -17.79 10.85 24.90
N ALA A 271 -17.69 9.61 24.43
CA ALA A 271 -16.42 8.93 24.19
C ALA A 271 -16.49 8.15 22.89
N THR A 272 -15.43 8.22 22.09
CA THR A 272 -15.26 7.39 20.90
C THR A 272 -14.08 6.46 21.15
N ALA A 273 -14.25 5.16 20.90
CA ALA A 273 -13.21 4.16 21.10
C ALA A 273 -12.90 3.42 19.79
N ALA A 274 -11.63 3.11 19.58
CA ALA A 274 -11.13 2.38 18.43
C ALA A 274 -10.13 1.31 18.88
N ALA A 275 -10.19 0.13 18.25
CA ALA A 275 -9.24 -0.94 18.46
C ALA A 275 -8.60 -1.34 17.13
N THR A 276 -7.27 -1.37 17.08
CA THR A 276 -6.54 -1.94 15.95
C THR A 276 -6.31 -3.42 16.24
N ILE A 277 -6.93 -4.28 15.46
CA ILE A 277 -6.76 -5.72 15.56
C ILE A 277 -5.83 -6.22 14.47
N ARG A 278 -4.96 -7.18 14.82
CA ARG A 278 -4.17 -7.93 13.87
C ARG A 278 -4.81 -9.29 13.71
N LEU A 279 -5.22 -9.58 12.48
CA LEU A 279 -5.43 -10.96 12.07
C LEU A 279 -4.06 -11.64 12.08
N PRO A 280 -3.86 -12.66 12.92
CA PRO A 280 -2.54 -13.26 13.06
C PRO A 280 -2.16 -13.89 11.72
N THR A 281 -1.03 -13.47 11.15
CA THR A 281 -0.41 -14.26 10.08
C THR A 281 0.07 -15.59 10.69
N ILE A 282 0.09 -16.66 9.89
CA ILE A 282 0.61 -17.96 10.31
C ILE A 282 2.01 -17.82 10.94
N ARG A 283 2.84 -16.93 10.37
CA ARG A 283 4.18 -16.58 10.91
C ARG A 283 4.13 -15.91 12.28
N ALA A 284 3.18 -15.01 12.53
CA ALA A 284 3.02 -14.35 13.84
C ALA A 284 2.51 -15.31 14.92
N LEU A 285 1.58 -16.20 14.58
CA LEU A 285 1.13 -17.27 15.47
C LEU A 285 2.26 -18.24 15.81
N SER A 286 3.01 -18.66 14.80
CA SER A 286 4.15 -19.55 14.96
C SER A 286 5.19 -18.95 15.90
N ARG A 287 5.55 -17.68 15.71
CA ARG A 287 6.45 -16.97 16.64
C ARG A 287 5.89 -16.92 18.06
N SER A 288 4.62 -16.56 18.23
CA SER A 288 3.99 -16.44 19.55
C SER A 288 3.95 -17.79 20.29
N LEU A 289 3.65 -18.88 19.58
CA LEU A 289 3.69 -20.23 20.13
C LEU A 289 5.11 -20.61 20.56
N LEU A 290 6.10 -20.41 19.70
CA LEU A 290 7.50 -20.71 20.02
C LEU A 290 8.00 -19.90 21.22
N ASP A 291 7.66 -18.61 21.30
CA ASP A 291 8.04 -17.76 22.43
C ASP A 291 7.36 -18.23 23.74
N LEU A 292 6.09 -18.65 23.68
CA LEU A 292 5.41 -19.24 24.84
C LEU A 292 6.07 -20.53 25.29
N CYS A 293 6.42 -21.41 24.35
CA CYS A 293 7.13 -22.65 24.63
C CYS A 293 8.52 -22.39 25.21
N ARG A 294 9.29 -21.43 24.69
CA ARG A 294 10.58 -21.01 25.29
C ARG A 294 10.43 -20.54 26.72
N MET A 295 9.46 -19.64 26.98
CA MET A 295 9.19 -19.13 28.32
C MET A 295 8.84 -20.25 29.30
N ARG A 296 8.16 -21.30 28.83
CA ARG A 296 7.75 -22.46 29.63
C ARG A 296 8.74 -23.63 29.57
N LYS A 297 9.81 -23.52 28.78
CA LYS A 297 10.77 -24.60 28.47
C LYS A 297 10.11 -25.87 27.95
N LEU A 298 9.17 -25.71 27.01
CA LEU A 298 8.44 -26.82 26.37
C LEU A 298 8.95 -27.05 24.96
N THR A 299 8.97 -28.32 24.56
CA THR A 299 9.28 -28.79 23.19
C THR A 299 8.02 -29.24 22.45
N ILE A 300 8.03 -29.16 21.11
CA ILE A 300 6.89 -29.47 20.24
C ILE A 300 7.27 -30.46 19.14
N ALA A 301 6.35 -31.39 18.83
CA ALA A 301 6.34 -32.15 17.58
C ALA A 301 5.00 -31.98 16.83
N THR A 302 5.01 -32.23 15.52
CA THR A 302 3.79 -32.24 14.68
C THR A 302 3.54 -33.60 14.05
N ALA A 303 2.26 -33.97 13.85
CA ALA A 303 1.83 -35.15 13.12
C ALA A 303 0.77 -34.78 12.06
N GLU A 304 1.19 -34.77 10.80
CA GLU A 304 0.43 -34.15 9.72
C GLU A 304 0.06 -35.16 8.64
N SER A 305 -1.25 -35.40 8.49
CA SER A 305 -1.80 -36.16 7.37
C SER A 305 -2.17 -35.22 6.23
N CYS A 306 -3.36 -34.62 6.24
CA CYS A 306 -3.88 -33.89 5.08
C CYS A 306 -3.13 -32.58 4.74
N THR A 307 -2.43 -32.00 5.71
CA THR A 307 -1.60 -30.78 5.54
C THR A 307 -0.21 -31.08 5.01
N GLY A 308 0.29 -32.31 5.14
CA GLY A 308 1.57 -32.71 4.54
C GLY A 308 2.79 -31.92 5.02
N GLY A 309 2.80 -31.47 6.29
CA GLY A 309 3.95 -30.77 6.88
C GLY A 309 3.83 -29.24 6.90
N LEU A 310 2.69 -28.66 6.52
CA LEU A 310 2.52 -27.20 6.50
C LEU A 310 2.60 -26.55 7.89
N VAL A 311 2.19 -27.23 8.96
CA VAL A 311 2.34 -26.70 10.32
C VAL A 311 3.80 -26.77 10.76
N ALA A 312 4.49 -27.88 10.50
CA ALA A 312 5.93 -27.99 10.72
C ALA A 312 6.69 -26.90 9.96
N ALA A 313 6.36 -26.68 8.68
CA ALA A 313 6.95 -25.64 7.85
C ALA A 313 6.73 -24.24 8.46
N ALA A 314 5.50 -23.92 8.87
CA ALA A 314 5.18 -22.64 9.50
C ALA A 314 5.99 -22.37 10.78
N LEU A 315 6.16 -23.39 11.63
CA LEU A 315 6.96 -23.27 12.85
C LEU A 315 8.45 -23.14 12.55
N THR A 316 8.96 -23.97 11.64
CA THR A 316 10.39 -24.02 11.30
C THR A 316 10.87 -22.82 10.48
N GLU A 317 9.97 -22.10 9.82
CA GLU A 317 10.27 -20.83 9.14
C GLU A 317 10.73 -19.73 10.12
N ILE A 318 10.41 -19.85 11.41
CA ILE A 318 10.84 -18.89 12.43
C ILE A 318 12.32 -19.14 12.78
N PRO A 319 13.21 -18.14 12.63
CA PRO A 319 14.60 -18.28 13.03
C PRO A 319 14.74 -18.70 14.50
N GLY A 320 15.61 -19.68 14.75
CA GLY A 320 15.87 -20.23 16.07
C GLY A 320 14.82 -21.22 16.56
N SER A 321 13.82 -21.61 15.76
CA SER A 321 12.76 -22.57 16.12
C SER A 321 13.28 -23.94 16.60
N SER A 322 14.52 -24.31 16.26
CA SER A 322 15.17 -25.56 16.67
C SER A 322 15.35 -25.72 18.19
N ASP A 323 15.17 -24.65 18.98
CA ASP A 323 15.20 -24.72 20.43
C ASP A 323 13.88 -25.20 21.06
N VAL A 324 12.82 -25.30 20.27
CA VAL A 324 11.48 -25.73 20.69
C VAL A 324 10.94 -26.85 19.80
N VAL A 325 11.08 -26.73 18.47
CA VAL A 325 10.56 -27.72 17.52
C VAL A 325 11.57 -28.85 17.37
N ASP A 326 11.18 -30.05 17.78
CA ASP A 326 12.04 -31.23 17.71
C ASP A 326 11.90 -31.94 16.35
N ARG A 327 10.68 -32.36 15.98
CA ARG A 327 10.42 -33.08 14.71
C ARG A 327 9.00 -32.94 14.19
N GLY A 328 8.79 -33.36 12.95
CA GLY A 328 7.47 -33.50 12.33
C GLY A 328 7.31 -34.87 11.68
N PHE A 329 6.14 -35.48 11.86
CA PHE A 329 5.73 -36.74 11.24
C PHE A 329 4.74 -36.44 10.12
N ILE A 330 5.03 -36.91 8.90
CA ILE A 330 4.09 -36.81 7.78
C ILE A 330 3.47 -38.19 7.56
N THR A 331 2.24 -38.37 8.04
CA THR A 331 1.57 -39.68 8.09
C THR A 331 0.33 -39.73 7.19
N TYR A 332 0.56 -39.54 5.88
CA TYR A 332 -0.51 -39.42 4.89
C TYR A 332 -1.31 -40.73 4.73
N SER A 333 -0.64 -41.88 4.68
CA SER A 333 -1.27 -43.20 4.59
C SER A 333 -1.64 -43.78 5.96
N ASN A 334 -2.56 -44.74 5.98
CA ASN A 334 -2.90 -45.49 7.19
C ASN A 334 -1.71 -46.29 7.72
N GLU A 335 -0.94 -46.89 6.82
CA GLU A 335 0.31 -47.58 7.15
C GLU A 335 1.31 -46.65 7.84
N ALA A 336 1.48 -45.41 7.34
CA ALA A 336 2.37 -44.44 7.98
C ALA A 336 1.87 -44.02 9.37
N LYS A 337 0.55 -43.87 9.57
CA LYS A 337 -0.03 -43.59 10.90
C LYS A 337 0.28 -44.71 11.89
N HIS A 338 0.20 -45.97 11.46
CA HIS A 338 0.54 -47.11 12.30
C HIS A 338 2.06 -47.18 12.56
N ALA A 339 2.87 -47.17 11.50
CA ALA A 339 4.31 -47.39 11.59
C ALA A 339 5.07 -46.27 12.29
N MET A 340 4.65 -45.00 12.12
CA MET A 340 5.38 -43.85 12.68
C MET A 340 4.80 -43.35 14.00
N LEU A 341 3.50 -43.55 14.24
CA LEU A 341 2.79 -42.96 15.38
C LEU A 341 2.09 -44.02 16.27
N GLY A 342 2.22 -45.31 15.97
CA GLY A 342 1.59 -46.36 16.77
C GLY A 342 0.06 -46.32 16.76
N VAL A 343 -0.57 -45.68 15.76
CA VAL A 343 -2.04 -45.66 15.68
C VAL A 343 -2.55 -47.08 15.44
N GLU A 344 -3.32 -47.60 16.39
CA GLU A 344 -3.88 -48.95 16.32
C GLU A 344 -4.73 -49.19 15.08
N THR A 345 -4.52 -50.34 14.42
CA THR A 345 -5.28 -50.73 13.22
C THR A 345 -6.78 -50.76 13.49
N SER A 346 -7.18 -51.23 14.69
CA SER A 346 -8.57 -51.25 15.13
C SER A 346 -9.22 -49.86 15.18
N THR A 347 -8.44 -48.81 15.48
CA THR A 347 -8.92 -47.42 15.48
C THR A 347 -9.20 -46.94 14.06
N LEU A 348 -8.30 -47.26 13.12
CA LEU A 348 -8.44 -46.90 11.71
C LEU A 348 -9.58 -47.66 11.03
N GLU A 349 -9.81 -48.93 11.39
CA GLU A 349 -10.91 -49.73 10.87
C GLU A 349 -12.27 -49.28 11.41
N THR A 350 -12.34 -49.00 12.72
CA THR A 350 -13.61 -48.66 13.39
C THR A 350 -14.05 -47.23 13.10
N PHE A 351 -13.13 -46.26 13.20
CA PHE A 351 -13.46 -44.83 13.13
C PHE A 351 -13.03 -44.19 11.80
N GLY A 352 -12.13 -44.83 11.05
CA GLY A 352 -11.54 -44.30 9.82
C GLY A 352 -10.40 -43.31 10.08
N ALA A 353 -9.61 -43.06 9.04
CA ALA A 353 -8.44 -42.17 9.09
C ALA A 353 -8.78 -40.71 9.44
N VAL A 354 -10.02 -40.28 9.16
CA VAL A 354 -10.53 -38.93 9.41
C VAL A 354 -11.57 -39.02 10.52
N SER A 355 -11.11 -38.92 11.77
CA SER A 355 -11.93 -38.97 12.97
C SER A 355 -11.21 -38.29 14.14
N LYS A 356 -11.97 -37.98 15.20
CA LYS A 356 -11.43 -37.50 16.47
C LYS A 356 -10.46 -38.51 17.10
N GLU A 357 -10.81 -39.78 17.06
CA GLU A 357 -10.07 -40.90 17.65
C GLU A 357 -8.71 -41.03 16.96
N THR A 358 -8.68 -41.00 15.63
CA THR A 358 -7.45 -41.06 14.86
C THR A 358 -6.59 -39.82 15.11
N ALA A 359 -7.16 -38.61 15.14
CA ALA A 359 -6.40 -37.40 15.46
C ALA A 359 -5.77 -37.49 16.87
N THR A 360 -6.55 -37.92 17.86
CA THR A 360 -6.08 -38.07 19.24
C THR A 360 -4.95 -39.10 19.35
N ALA A 361 -5.11 -40.27 18.72
CA ALA A 361 -4.08 -41.30 18.68
C ALA A 361 -2.80 -40.81 18.00
N MET A 362 -2.92 -40.09 16.88
CA MET A 362 -1.77 -39.47 16.21
C MET A 362 -1.04 -38.46 17.10
N ALA A 363 -1.76 -37.66 17.89
CA ALA A 363 -1.15 -36.67 18.79
C ALA A 363 -0.37 -37.36 19.92
N PHE A 364 -0.95 -38.38 20.56
CA PHE A 364 -0.26 -39.16 21.59
C PHE A 364 0.94 -39.93 21.03
N GLY A 365 0.79 -40.55 19.85
CA GLY A 365 1.89 -41.21 19.16
C GLY A 365 3.05 -40.26 18.89
N ALA A 366 2.77 -39.05 18.40
CA ALA A 366 3.79 -38.05 18.13
C ALA A 366 4.49 -37.58 19.41
N LEU A 367 3.73 -37.39 20.50
CA LEU A 367 4.24 -37.02 21.82
C LEU A 367 5.22 -38.07 22.35
N GLU A 368 4.86 -39.35 22.26
CA GLU A 368 5.65 -40.48 22.76
C GLU A 368 6.89 -40.74 21.89
N HIS A 369 6.71 -40.84 20.57
CA HIS A 369 7.80 -41.15 19.64
C HIS A 369 8.80 -40.01 19.44
N ALA A 370 8.40 -38.75 19.68
CA ALA A 370 9.30 -37.61 19.67
C ALA A 370 9.91 -37.29 21.03
N ASP A 371 9.36 -37.83 22.12
CA ASP A 371 9.69 -37.45 23.50
C ASP A 371 9.65 -35.93 23.73
N VAL A 372 8.54 -35.31 23.34
CA VAL A 372 8.31 -33.85 23.47
C VAL A 372 7.22 -33.53 24.51
N ASP A 373 7.10 -32.25 24.88
CA ASP A 373 6.12 -31.82 25.88
C ASP A 373 4.73 -31.58 25.32
N LEU A 374 4.65 -31.23 24.04
CA LEU A 374 3.42 -30.96 23.30
C LEU A 374 3.48 -31.58 21.90
N ALA A 375 2.38 -32.19 21.47
CA ALA A 375 2.27 -32.68 20.10
C ALA A 375 0.94 -32.27 19.48
N VAL A 376 0.98 -31.75 18.26
CA VAL A 376 -0.22 -31.40 17.47
C VAL A 376 -0.39 -32.39 16.34
N SER A 377 -1.62 -32.86 16.11
CA SER A 377 -1.96 -33.74 15.01
C SER A 377 -3.09 -33.19 14.14
N ILE A 378 -3.06 -33.57 12.86
CA ILE A 378 -4.01 -33.12 11.84
C ILE A 378 -4.36 -34.27 10.90
N THR A 379 -5.65 -34.58 10.81
CA THR A 379 -6.20 -35.50 9.80
C THR A 379 -7.49 -34.97 9.19
N GLY A 380 -7.73 -35.19 7.90
CA GLY A 380 -8.85 -34.57 7.20
C GLY A 380 -8.94 -34.92 5.72
N ILE A 381 -10.00 -34.43 5.07
CA ILE A 381 -10.25 -34.59 3.64
C ILE A 381 -9.98 -33.26 2.95
N ALA A 382 -8.73 -33.04 2.54
CA ALA A 382 -8.29 -31.79 1.90
C ALA A 382 -8.06 -32.01 0.39
N GLY A 383 -9.07 -31.70 -0.42
CA GLY A 383 -9.09 -31.87 -1.88
C GLY A 383 -10.51 -31.98 -2.44
N PRO A 384 -10.73 -31.88 -3.76
CA PRO A 384 -12.06 -31.83 -4.36
C PRO A 384 -12.87 -33.16 -4.28
N GLY A 385 -12.29 -34.22 -3.73
CA GLY A 385 -12.89 -35.55 -3.62
C GLY A 385 -12.53 -36.26 -2.32
N GLY A 386 -12.92 -37.53 -2.19
CA GLY A 386 -12.65 -38.34 -0.99
C GLY A 386 -13.70 -38.22 0.12
N ALA A 387 -14.82 -37.56 -0.14
CA ALA A 387 -15.98 -37.59 0.76
C ALA A 387 -16.56 -39.00 0.87
N THR A 388 -17.00 -39.36 2.07
CA THR A 388 -17.77 -40.57 2.35
C THR A 388 -19.08 -40.20 3.04
N PRO A 389 -20.08 -41.10 3.12
CA PRO A 389 -21.29 -40.84 3.90
C PRO A 389 -20.94 -40.35 5.32
N GLY A 390 -21.47 -39.18 5.70
CA GLY A 390 -21.20 -38.53 7.00
C GLY A 390 -19.88 -37.74 7.11
N LYS A 391 -18.96 -37.83 6.13
CA LYS A 391 -17.66 -37.14 6.15
C LYS A 391 -17.47 -36.34 4.84
N PRO A 392 -17.92 -35.07 4.79
CA PRO A 392 -17.80 -34.25 3.60
C PRO A 392 -16.35 -33.82 3.33
N VAL A 393 -16.08 -33.41 2.09
CA VAL A 393 -14.85 -32.65 1.76
C VAL A 393 -14.74 -31.43 2.69
N GLY A 394 -13.53 -31.15 3.16
CA GLY A 394 -13.24 -30.05 4.08
C GLY A 394 -13.42 -30.39 5.55
N LEU A 395 -13.82 -31.63 5.90
CA LEU A 395 -13.81 -32.11 7.28
C LEU A 395 -12.37 -32.36 7.75
N VAL A 396 -11.99 -31.74 8.87
CA VAL A 396 -10.67 -31.87 9.50
C VAL A 396 -10.83 -32.05 11.01
N TYR A 397 -10.03 -32.94 11.57
CA TYR A 397 -9.86 -33.10 13.02
C TYR A 397 -8.44 -32.67 13.40
N LEU A 398 -8.37 -31.81 14.41
CA LEU A 398 -7.15 -31.35 15.06
C LEU A 398 -7.11 -31.92 16.47
N ALA A 399 -5.94 -32.33 16.94
CA ALA A 399 -5.74 -32.67 18.35
C ALA A 399 -4.39 -32.12 18.85
N VAL A 400 -4.33 -31.76 20.13
CA VAL A 400 -3.11 -31.35 20.83
C VAL A 400 -3.01 -32.14 22.12
N ALA A 401 -1.97 -32.96 22.25
CA ALA A 401 -1.65 -33.73 23.44
C ALA A 401 -0.50 -33.05 24.20
N ALA A 402 -0.57 -33.09 25.52
CA ALA A 402 0.51 -32.65 26.41
C ALA A 402 1.05 -33.84 27.22
N ARG A 403 2.33 -33.77 27.61
CA ARG A 403 3.03 -34.82 28.37
C ARG A 403 2.34 -35.19 29.69
N ASP A 404 1.59 -34.26 30.28
CA ASP A 404 0.80 -34.51 31.49
C ASP A 404 -0.53 -35.24 31.25
N GLY A 405 -0.77 -35.72 30.03
CA GLY A 405 -1.95 -36.49 29.65
C GLY A 405 -3.14 -35.64 29.23
N ARG A 406 -3.05 -34.31 29.28
CA ARG A 406 -4.12 -33.44 28.77
C ARG A 406 -4.23 -33.54 27.26
N ILE A 407 -5.48 -33.53 26.78
CA ILE A 407 -5.81 -33.58 25.35
C ILE A 407 -6.86 -32.51 25.04
N ALA A 408 -6.61 -31.76 23.98
CA ALA A 408 -7.61 -30.91 23.33
C ALA A 408 -7.84 -31.42 21.91
N HIS A 409 -9.08 -31.35 21.42
CA HIS A 409 -9.40 -31.71 20.04
C HIS A 409 -10.45 -30.76 19.49
N LYS A 410 -10.45 -30.57 18.16
CA LYS A 410 -11.41 -29.72 17.47
C LYS A 410 -11.79 -30.34 16.12
N GLU A 411 -13.09 -30.42 15.86
CA GLU A 411 -13.61 -30.66 14.52
C GLU A 411 -13.71 -29.33 13.78
N CYS A 412 -13.28 -29.28 12.52
CA CYS A 412 -13.37 -28.12 11.66
C CYS A 412 -13.97 -28.50 10.30
N ARG A 413 -14.76 -27.58 9.73
CA ARG A 413 -15.40 -27.75 8.42
C ARG A 413 -15.06 -26.55 7.54
N PHE A 414 -14.18 -26.79 6.56
CA PHE A 414 -13.63 -25.74 5.70
C PHE A 414 -14.28 -25.67 4.30
N GLY A 415 -15.27 -26.53 4.01
CA GLY A 415 -15.89 -26.60 2.68
C GLY A 415 -14.93 -27.11 1.60
N ALA A 416 -15.27 -26.90 0.32
CA ALA A 416 -14.47 -27.34 -0.84
C ALA A 416 -13.26 -26.42 -1.11
N CYS A 417 -12.54 -26.03 -0.06
CA CYS A 417 -11.32 -25.23 -0.17
C CYS A 417 -10.09 -26.12 -0.42
N SER A 418 -9.12 -25.59 -1.19
CA SER A 418 -7.81 -26.24 -1.34
C SER A 418 -7.05 -26.23 -0.01
N LYS A 419 -5.95 -26.99 0.11
CA LYS A 419 -5.11 -27.17 1.32
C LYS A 419 -4.52 -25.88 1.96
N ARG A 420 -4.91 -24.69 1.50
CA ARG A 420 -4.38 -23.38 1.91
C ARG A 420 -5.25 -22.72 2.96
#